data_AF-A0A3P7IMH7-F1
#
_entry.id   AF-A0A3P7IMH7-F1
#
_cell.length_a   1.000
_cell.length_b   1.000
_cell.length_c   1.000
_cell.angle_alpha   90.00
_cell.angle_beta   90.00
_cell.angle_gamma   90.00
#
_symmetry.space_group_name_H-M   'P 1'
#
loop_
_entity.id
_entity.type
_entity.pdbx_description
1 polymer ?
#
loop_
_entity_poly.entity_id
_entity_poly.type
_entity_poly.pdbx_seq_one_letter_code
_entity_poly.pdbx_strand_id
1 'polypeptide(L)'
;MWTIKGNGDYDTIAAIHSQFSTSPGAHSGPAFLPWHREFIKRLEIALRRVDPSLALPYWDSSLDESLPSPRDSVMWGNELMGSQGSDGSVRTGAFRNWTTVDGSRVFVRNIGNVGNLMRGSDITSLINANDFRLIMAFTAPQQSCPYPADWTALEYTHGAPHVYTGGDMLVTTTATNDPLFWNHHSMIDCIWEQWRLGKQSRSERETVYPQDDPTCSSPNHFRNNTMAPFFPLVNLDGLSNQYTDNLYQYAPRPTCTRANLNGCGSKYLFCDISHGTPRCAAKIVLGGNCGGYTNSRSISSFRTAKTGN
;
A
#
# COMPACT_ATOMS: atom_id res chain seq x y z
N MET A 1 -13.40 -1.22 10.35
CA MET A 1 -12.27 -1.98 10.93
C MET A 1 -12.47 -2.34 12.40
N TRP A 2 -12.75 -1.40 13.33
CA TRP A 2 -12.95 -1.77 14.75
C TRP A 2 -14.03 -2.85 14.98
N THR A 3 -15.14 -2.81 14.25
CA THR A 3 -16.18 -3.85 14.33
C THR A 3 -15.61 -5.24 13.99
N ILE A 4 -14.85 -5.36 12.89
CA ILE A 4 -14.23 -6.64 12.48
C ILE A 4 -13.01 -7.03 13.35
N LYS A 5 -12.44 -6.10 14.12
CA LYS A 5 -11.46 -6.42 15.16
C LYS A 5 -12.14 -6.99 16.39
N GLY A 6 -13.24 -6.38 16.82
CA GLY A 6 -14.00 -6.81 18.00
C GLY A 6 -14.65 -8.18 17.86
N ASN A 7 -14.98 -8.61 16.64
CA ASN A 7 -15.53 -9.94 16.39
C ASN A 7 -14.48 -11.01 16.00
N GLY A 8 -13.19 -10.63 15.92
CA GLY A 8 -12.08 -11.54 15.58
C GLY A 8 -11.82 -11.77 14.08
N ASP A 9 -12.65 -11.23 13.18
CA ASP A 9 -12.47 -11.42 11.73
C ASP A 9 -11.14 -10.81 11.24
N TYR A 10 -10.80 -9.60 11.72
CA TYR A 10 -9.55 -8.95 11.38
C TYR A 10 -8.35 -9.82 11.77
N ASP A 11 -8.33 -10.31 13.01
CA ASP A 11 -7.20 -11.08 13.53
C ASP A 11 -7.05 -12.41 12.81
N THR A 12 -8.17 -13.08 12.52
CA THR A 12 -8.20 -14.31 11.73
C THR A 12 -7.62 -14.09 10.34
N ILE A 13 -8.01 -13.00 9.66
CA ILE A 13 -7.51 -12.67 8.32
C ILE A 13 -6.04 -12.25 8.40
N ALA A 14 -5.68 -11.34 9.30
CA ALA A 14 -4.31 -10.84 9.49
C ALA A 14 -3.31 -11.96 9.80
N ALA A 15 -3.73 -12.98 10.57
CA ALA A 15 -2.91 -14.15 10.90
C ALA A 15 -2.46 -14.96 9.68
N ILE A 16 -3.20 -14.94 8.56
CA ILE A 16 -2.87 -15.69 7.35
C ILE A 16 -1.47 -15.34 6.82
N HIS A 17 -1.10 -14.06 6.89
CA HIS A 17 0.18 -13.51 6.42
C HIS A 17 1.30 -13.63 7.46
N SER A 18 0.97 -13.93 8.72
CA SER A 18 1.92 -13.93 9.83
C SER A 18 2.93 -15.09 9.80
N GLN A 19 2.75 -16.07 8.92
CA GLN A 19 3.64 -17.23 8.80
C GLN A 19 3.91 -17.57 7.33
N PHE A 20 5.19 -17.68 6.98
CA PHE A 20 5.60 -18.13 5.64
C PHE A 20 5.06 -19.51 5.27
N SER A 21 4.85 -20.39 6.25
CA SER A 21 4.27 -21.72 6.03
C SER A 21 2.81 -21.67 5.60
N THR A 22 2.04 -20.64 5.99
CA THR A 22 0.63 -20.50 5.61
C THR A 22 0.44 -19.65 4.36
N SER A 23 1.39 -18.77 4.04
CA SER A 23 1.36 -17.88 2.87
C SER A 23 2.64 -17.92 2.03
N PRO A 24 3.08 -19.10 1.55
CA PRO A 24 4.40 -19.25 0.92
C PRO A 24 4.52 -18.57 -0.44
N GLY A 25 3.41 -18.24 -1.10
CA GLY A 25 3.38 -17.50 -2.36
C GLY A 25 3.29 -15.98 -2.19
N ALA A 26 3.20 -15.48 -0.94
CA ALA A 26 2.91 -14.07 -0.70
C ALA A 26 4.05 -13.14 -1.08
N HIS A 27 5.32 -13.56 -1.08
CA HIS A 27 6.48 -12.69 -1.36
C HIS A 27 7.58 -13.44 -2.09
N SER A 28 8.56 -12.70 -2.61
CA SER A 28 9.79 -13.22 -3.22
C SER A 28 9.59 -13.91 -4.58
N GLY A 29 8.50 -13.61 -5.28
CA GLY A 29 8.20 -14.21 -6.56
C GLY A 29 6.86 -13.78 -7.16
N PRO A 30 6.52 -14.31 -8.35
CA PRO A 30 5.45 -13.75 -9.18
C PRO A 30 4.03 -13.91 -8.64
N ALA A 31 3.82 -14.80 -7.67
CA ALA A 31 2.54 -14.92 -6.98
C ALA A 31 2.25 -13.76 -6.01
N PHE A 32 3.22 -12.89 -5.72
CA PHE A 32 3.08 -11.75 -4.79
C PHE A 32 1.82 -10.92 -5.05
N LEU A 33 1.59 -10.49 -6.30
CA LEU A 33 0.44 -9.66 -6.67
C LEU A 33 -0.91 -10.40 -6.60
N PRO A 34 -1.10 -11.54 -7.28
CA PRO A 34 -2.38 -12.24 -7.22
C PRO A 34 -2.72 -12.71 -5.79
N TRP A 35 -1.71 -13.11 -5.00
CA TRP A 35 -1.90 -13.48 -3.61
C TRP A 35 -2.39 -12.31 -2.76
N HIS A 36 -1.73 -11.15 -2.84
CA HIS A 36 -2.14 -9.98 -2.07
C HIS A 36 -3.48 -9.40 -2.53
N ARG A 37 -3.80 -9.47 -3.83
CA ARG A 37 -5.13 -9.10 -4.34
C ARG A 37 -6.24 -9.94 -3.70
N GLU A 38 -6.07 -11.25 -3.67
CA GLU A 38 -7.03 -12.14 -3.00
C GLU A 38 -7.10 -11.84 -1.50
N PHE A 39 -5.96 -11.56 -0.88
CA PHE A 39 -5.86 -11.28 0.55
C PHE A 39 -6.60 -10.00 0.95
N ILE A 40 -6.35 -8.88 0.25
CA ILE A 40 -7.04 -7.61 0.54
C ILE A 40 -8.53 -7.68 0.21
N LYS A 41 -8.93 -8.44 -0.83
CA LYS A 41 -10.35 -8.69 -1.15
C LYS A 41 -11.09 -9.29 0.05
N ARG A 42 -10.47 -10.25 0.75
CA ARG A 42 -11.10 -10.92 1.91
C ARG A 42 -11.36 -9.95 3.06
N LEU A 43 -10.43 -9.03 3.31
CA LEU A 43 -10.65 -7.96 4.29
C LEU A 43 -11.77 -7.02 3.84
N GLU A 44 -11.80 -6.61 2.56
CA GLU A 44 -12.86 -5.74 2.04
C GLU A 44 -14.24 -6.40 2.14
N ILE A 45 -14.36 -7.70 1.86
CA ILE A 45 -15.60 -8.47 2.07
C ILE A 45 -16.00 -8.44 3.56
N ALA A 46 -15.05 -8.62 4.48
CA ALA A 46 -15.34 -8.54 5.92
C ALA A 46 -15.83 -7.14 6.33
N LEU A 47 -15.25 -6.07 5.77
CA LEU A 47 -15.75 -4.70 5.96
C LEU A 47 -17.17 -4.53 5.41
N ARG A 48 -17.45 -5.06 4.21
CA ARG A 48 -18.76 -4.96 3.56
C ARG A 48 -19.86 -5.80 4.23
N ARG A 49 -19.49 -6.82 5.01
CA ARG A 49 -20.43 -7.53 5.90
C ARG A 49 -20.93 -6.66 7.05
N VAL A 50 -20.12 -5.67 7.46
CA VAL A 50 -20.54 -4.67 8.46
C VAL A 50 -21.35 -3.56 7.81
N ASP A 51 -20.85 -3.00 6.70
CA ASP A 51 -21.53 -1.97 5.93
C ASP A 51 -21.21 -2.16 4.43
N PRO A 52 -22.19 -2.58 3.61
CA PRO A 52 -21.98 -2.86 2.19
C PRO A 52 -21.49 -1.68 1.35
N SER A 53 -21.62 -0.44 1.84
CA SER A 53 -21.16 0.77 1.14
C SER A 53 -19.67 1.05 1.31
N LEU A 54 -19.00 0.34 2.22
CA LEU A 54 -17.58 0.54 2.49
C LEU A 54 -16.71 -0.06 1.39
N ALA A 55 -15.61 0.63 1.11
CA ALA A 55 -14.52 0.16 0.30
C ALA A 55 -13.19 0.29 1.06
N LEU A 56 -12.21 -0.54 0.72
CA LEU A 56 -10.86 -0.44 1.27
C LEU A 56 -10.08 0.68 0.54
N PRO A 57 -9.76 1.82 1.20
CA PRO A 57 -9.00 2.89 0.54
C PRO A 57 -7.56 2.45 0.25
N TYR A 58 -6.96 3.02 -0.79
CA TYR A 58 -5.52 2.91 -1.03
C TYR A 58 -4.75 4.04 -0.35
N TRP A 59 -3.50 3.79 0.03
CA TRP A 59 -2.55 4.79 0.49
C TRP A 59 -1.47 5.05 -0.57
N ASP A 60 -1.60 6.15 -1.30
CA ASP A 60 -0.55 6.64 -2.20
C ASP A 60 0.54 7.37 -1.41
N SER A 61 1.51 6.60 -0.92
CA SER A 61 2.60 7.14 -0.10
C SER A 61 3.50 8.15 -0.84
N SER A 62 3.42 8.24 -2.17
CA SER A 62 4.19 9.23 -2.92
C SER A 62 3.70 10.66 -2.71
N LEU A 63 2.45 10.82 -2.24
CA LEU A 63 1.92 12.13 -1.85
C LEU A 63 2.59 12.65 -0.58
N ASP A 64 2.90 11.74 0.35
CA ASP A 64 3.64 12.03 1.58
C ASP A 64 5.15 12.16 1.32
N GLU A 65 5.70 11.34 0.43
CA GLU A 65 7.13 11.39 0.02
C GLU A 65 7.54 12.75 -0.51
N SER A 66 6.61 13.45 -1.17
CA SER A 66 6.87 14.76 -1.77
C SER A 66 7.12 15.90 -0.77
N LEU A 67 6.90 15.65 0.53
CA LEU A 67 7.09 16.62 1.60
C LEU A 67 8.57 16.79 1.98
N PRO A 68 8.97 17.97 2.50
CA PRO A 68 10.29 18.19 3.08
C PRO A 68 10.61 17.20 4.20
N SER A 69 9.59 16.81 4.95
CA SER A 69 9.63 15.80 6.01
C SER A 69 8.37 14.95 5.91
N PRO A 70 8.44 13.75 5.30
CA PRO A 70 7.28 12.86 5.18
C PRO A 70 6.73 12.38 6.54
N ARG A 71 7.50 12.54 7.63
CA ARG A 71 7.04 12.28 9.01
C ARG A 71 6.00 13.30 9.47
N ASP A 72 5.99 14.49 8.88
CA ASP A 72 5.06 15.56 9.21
C ASP A 72 3.76 15.49 8.40
N SER A 73 3.56 14.43 7.60
CA SER A 73 2.30 14.21 6.90
C SER A 73 1.12 14.05 7.86
N VAL A 74 -0.03 14.60 7.47
CA VAL A 74 -1.32 14.37 8.14
C VAL A 74 -1.73 12.90 8.18
N MET A 75 -1.13 12.04 7.36
CA MET A 75 -1.28 10.58 7.44
C MET A 75 -1.06 10.07 8.87
N TRP A 76 -0.07 10.62 9.57
CA TRP A 76 0.30 10.26 10.94
C TRP A 76 -0.43 11.09 12.00
N GLY A 77 -1.45 11.85 11.61
CA GLY A 77 -2.26 12.68 12.50
C GLY A 77 -3.44 11.94 13.12
N ASN A 78 -4.10 12.60 14.08
CA ASN A 78 -5.21 12.04 14.87
C ASN A 78 -6.50 11.79 14.06
N GLU A 79 -6.67 12.41 12.89
CA GLU A 79 -7.84 12.15 12.02
C GLU A 79 -7.66 10.90 11.15
N LEU A 80 -6.41 10.46 10.94
CA LEU A 80 -6.06 9.35 10.07
C LEU A 80 -5.38 8.24 10.88
N MET A 81 -4.14 7.90 10.55
CA MET A 81 -3.50 6.66 11.01
C MET A 81 -2.87 6.77 12.40
N GLY A 82 -2.85 7.96 13.00
CA GLY A 82 -2.30 8.20 14.32
C GLY A 82 -0.78 8.33 14.35
N SER A 83 -0.33 8.98 15.42
CA SER A 83 1.07 9.26 15.73
C SER A 83 1.64 8.19 16.67
N GLN A 84 2.93 7.89 16.49
CA GLN A 84 3.66 7.02 17.41
C GLN A 84 4.06 7.76 18.69
N GLY A 85 4.06 7.06 19.82
CA GLY A 85 4.71 7.50 21.05
C GLY A 85 6.24 7.36 21.00
N SER A 86 6.91 7.75 22.08
CA SER A 86 8.36 7.56 22.24
C SER A 86 8.77 6.08 22.27
N ASP A 87 7.86 5.20 22.68
CA ASP A 87 8.01 3.74 22.66
C ASP A 87 7.58 3.11 21.31
N GLY A 88 7.26 3.93 20.31
CA GLY A 88 6.78 3.51 19.00
C GLY A 88 5.29 3.13 18.95
N SER A 89 4.62 2.94 20.09
CA SER A 89 3.23 2.49 20.11
C SER A 89 2.26 3.57 19.64
N VAL A 90 1.20 3.17 18.93
CA VAL A 90 0.21 4.10 18.37
C VAL A 90 -1.01 4.18 19.29
N ARG A 91 -1.06 5.26 20.07
CA ARG A 91 -2.14 5.53 21.05
C ARG A 91 -3.11 6.64 20.61
N THR A 92 -2.99 7.08 19.37
CA THR A 92 -3.81 8.16 18.79
C THR A 92 -4.37 7.74 17.42
N GLY A 93 -5.18 8.60 16.79
CA GLY A 93 -5.73 8.29 15.46
C GLY A 93 -6.93 7.34 15.45
N ALA A 94 -7.30 6.92 14.25
CA ALA A 94 -8.37 5.97 14.00
C ALA A 94 -8.10 4.59 14.62
N PHE A 95 -6.81 4.23 14.81
CA PHE A 95 -6.37 2.91 15.30
C PHE A 95 -5.69 3.00 16.67
N ARG A 96 -6.01 4.00 17.48
CA ARG A 96 -5.51 4.15 18.85
C ARG A 96 -5.69 2.88 19.67
N ASN A 97 -4.63 2.43 20.34
CA ASN A 97 -4.64 1.24 21.19
C ASN A 97 -5.05 -0.05 20.46
N TRP A 98 -4.90 -0.09 19.14
CA TRP A 98 -5.10 -1.32 18.39
C TRP A 98 -4.07 -2.36 18.82
N THR A 99 -4.54 -3.54 19.21
CA THR A 99 -3.67 -4.61 19.67
C THR A 99 -3.20 -5.48 18.51
N THR A 100 -1.99 -6.04 18.65
CA THR A 100 -1.46 -7.07 17.78
C THR A 100 -2.41 -8.26 17.67
N VAL A 101 -2.24 -9.09 16.64
CA VAL A 101 -3.10 -10.26 16.35
C VAL A 101 -3.12 -11.25 17.52
N ASP A 102 -2.01 -11.40 18.24
CA ASP A 102 -1.90 -12.22 19.45
C ASP A 102 -2.48 -11.54 20.71
N GLY A 103 -2.91 -10.28 20.60
CA GLY A 103 -3.43 -9.46 21.69
C GLY A 103 -2.39 -9.03 22.74
N SER A 104 -1.10 -9.31 22.54
CA SER A 104 -0.08 -9.15 23.58
C SER A 104 0.31 -7.69 23.85
N ARG A 105 0.19 -6.80 22.85
CA ARG A 105 0.56 -5.37 22.98
C ARG A 105 -0.16 -4.50 21.97
N VAL A 106 -0.04 -3.18 22.13
CA VAL A 106 -0.39 -2.22 21.08
C VAL A 106 0.64 -2.32 19.94
N PHE A 107 0.19 -2.23 18.69
CA PHE A 107 1.11 -2.20 17.55
C PHE A 107 2.02 -0.96 17.58
N VAL A 108 3.22 -1.10 17.01
CA VAL A 108 4.26 -0.07 17.04
C VAL A 108 4.71 0.32 15.64
N ARG A 109 5.16 1.57 15.50
CA ARG A 109 5.80 2.11 14.29
C ARG A 109 7.15 2.75 14.66
N ASN A 110 7.98 2.97 13.65
CA ASN A 110 9.21 3.75 13.75
C ASN A 110 9.38 4.64 12.50
N ILE A 111 8.39 5.50 12.30
CA ILE A 111 8.11 6.27 11.09
C ILE A 111 9.34 7.10 10.71
N GLY A 112 9.83 6.89 9.50
CA GLY A 112 10.90 7.64 8.85
C GLY A 112 12.28 7.49 9.49
N ASN A 113 12.51 6.47 10.33
CA ASN A 113 13.81 6.22 10.94
C ASN A 113 14.79 5.58 9.95
N VAL A 114 14.27 4.71 9.09
CA VAL A 114 15.01 4.03 8.02
C VAL A 114 14.12 3.99 6.79
N GLY A 115 14.70 3.90 5.60
CA GLY A 115 13.96 3.75 4.36
C GLY A 115 13.28 5.03 3.89
N ASN A 116 12.54 4.92 2.79
CA ASN A 116 11.84 6.01 2.13
C ASN A 116 10.42 5.56 1.77
N LEU A 117 9.52 6.50 1.50
CA LEU A 117 8.24 6.18 0.87
C LEU A 117 8.41 5.99 -0.64
N MET A 118 7.41 5.45 -1.32
CA MET A 118 7.44 5.30 -2.79
C MET A 118 7.56 6.67 -3.45
N ARG A 119 8.43 6.78 -4.46
CA ARG A 119 8.53 8.00 -5.27
C ARG A 119 7.52 7.98 -6.40
N GLY A 120 7.00 9.16 -6.74
CA GLY A 120 6.10 9.31 -7.89
C GLY A 120 6.75 8.90 -9.22
N SER A 121 8.08 9.08 -9.36
CA SER A 121 8.85 8.63 -10.52
C SER A 121 8.84 7.12 -10.67
N ASP A 122 9.01 6.39 -9.56
CA ASP A 122 9.14 4.93 -9.57
C ASP A 122 7.79 4.30 -9.94
N ILE A 123 6.70 4.82 -9.38
CA ILE A 123 5.33 4.45 -9.76
C ILE A 123 5.08 4.72 -11.24
N THR A 124 5.52 5.87 -11.76
CA THR A 124 5.35 6.23 -13.18
C THR A 124 6.12 5.27 -14.09
N SER A 125 7.35 4.90 -13.72
CA SER A 125 8.15 3.92 -14.45
C SER A 125 7.48 2.55 -14.47
N LEU A 126 6.95 2.10 -13.33
CA LEU A 126 6.24 0.83 -13.20
C LEU A 126 4.97 0.77 -14.05
N ILE A 127 4.10 1.77 -13.98
CA ILE A 127 2.86 1.82 -14.79
C ILE A 127 3.20 1.85 -16.30
N ASN A 128 4.33 2.44 -16.68
CA ASN A 128 4.77 2.52 -18.07
C ASN A 128 5.68 1.36 -18.51
N ALA A 129 5.99 0.39 -17.65
CA ALA A 129 6.83 -0.75 -17.99
C ALA A 129 6.23 -1.55 -19.16
N ASN A 130 7.05 -1.89 -20.15
CA ASN A 130 6.63 -2.78 -21.24
C ASN A 130 6.92 -4.25 -20.93
N ASP A 131 7.84 -4.50 -20.01
CA ASP A 131 8.21 -5.84 -19.57
C ASP A 131 7.43 -6.21 -18.31
N PHE A 132 6.50 -7.15 -18.43
CA PHE A 132 5.68 -7.62 -17.30
C PHE A 132 6.53 -8.25 -16.19
N ARG A 133 7.78 -8.63 -16.46
CA ARG A 133 8.70 -9.18 -15.45
C ARG A 133 9.17 -8.14 -14.43
N LEU A 134 8.99 -6.84 -14.68
CA LEU A 134 9.17 -5.81 -13.64
C LEU A 134 7.98 -5.75 -12.67
N ILE A 135 6.83 -6.27 -13.10
CA ILE A 135 5.59 -6.23 -12.34
C ILE A 135 5.41 -7.56 -11.58
N MET A 136 5.49 -8.68 -12.28
CA MET A 136 5.46 -10.04 -11.73
C MET A 136 6.89 -10.61 -11.72
N ALA A 137 7.74 -10.02 -10.90
CA ALA A 137 9.18 -10.29 -10.89
C ALA A 137 9.55 -11.55 -10.10
N PHE A 138 10.71 -12.10 -10.43
CA PHE A 138 11.45 -13.00 -9.56
C PHE A 138 12.36 -12.14 -8.67
N THR A 139 11.97 -11.94 -7.41
CA THR A 139 12.65 -11.00 -6.47
C THR A 139 13.56 -11.71 -5.45
N ALA A 140 13.62 -13.03 -5.48
CA ALA A 140 14.68 -13.81 -4.81
C ALA A 140 15.17 -14.97 -5.68
N PRO A 141 15.59 -14.73 -6.94
CA PRO A 141 16.03 -15.80 -7.83
C PRO A 141 17.36 -16.38 -7.35
N GLN A 142 17.58 -17.67 -7.61
CA GLN A 142 18.89 -18.28 -7.43
C GLN A 142 19.85 -17.75 -8.49
N GLN A 143 21.16 -17.88 -8.24
CA GLN A 143 22.19 -17.41 -9.16
C GLN A 143 22.12 -18.03 -10.56
N SER A 144 21.55 -19.24 -10.67
CA SER A 144 21.37 -19.94 -11.94
C SER A 144 20.11 -19.53 -12.72
N CYS A 145 19.25 -18.68 -12.17
CA CYS A 145 18.07 -18.19 -12.87
C CYS A 145 18.47 -17.28 -14.05
N PRO A 146 17.93 -17.50 -15.26
CA PRO A 146 18.20 -16.64 -16.42
C PRO A 146 17.62 -15.22 -16.29
N TYR A 147 16.76 -14.99 -15.29
CA TYR A 147 16.11 -13.71 -15.02
C TYR A 147 16.60 -13.16 -13.67
N PRO A 148 17.69 -12.37 -13.64
CA PRO A 148 18.18 -11.81 -12.39
C PRO A 148 17.17 -10.83 -11.78
N ALA A 149 17.28 -10.61 -10.46
CA ALA A 149 16.47 -9.65 -9.75
C ALA A 149 16.69 -8.23 -10.32
N ASP A 150 15.60 -7.55 -10.64
CA ASP A 150 15.60 -6.15 -11.04
C ASP A 150 15.13 -5.29 -9.86
N TRP A 151 16.01 -4.42 -9.35
CA TRP A 151 15.72 -3.55 -8.20
C TRP A 151 14.63 -2.52 -8.46
N THR A 152 14.21 -2.33 -9.71
CA THR A 152 13.07 -1.50 -10.09
C THR A 152 11.74 -2.25 -10.06
N ALA A 153 11.74 -3.54 -9.70
CA ALA A 153 10.53 -4.34 -9.62
C ALA A 153 9.51 -3.79 -8.62
N LEU A 154 8.23 -4.02 -8.91
CA LEU A 154 7.11 -3.53 -8.10
C LEU A 154 7.22 -3.99 -6.63
N GLU A 155 7.58 -5.25 -6.37
CA GLU A 155 7.67 -5.77 -5.01
C GLU A 155 8.77 -5.09 -4.16
N TYR A 156 9.90 -4.70 -4.77
CA TYR A 156 10.94 -3.93 -4.08
C TYR A 156 10.49 -2.48 -3.81
N THR A 157 9.79 -1.87 -4.77
CA THR A 157 9.22 -0.53 -4.60
C THR A 157 8.16 -0.51 -3.49
N HIS A 158 7.34 -1.56 -3.41
CA HIS A 158 6.42 -1.85 -2.31
C HIS A 158 7.14 -1.98 -0.96
N GLY A 159 8.34 -2.57 -0.92
CA GLY A 159 9.11 -2.71 0.32
C GLY A 159 9.47 -1.38 0.99
N ALA A 160 9.54 -0.29 0.23
CA ALA A 160 10.00 1.00 0.76
C ALA A 160 9.05 1.56 1.85
N PRO A 161 7.72 1.70 1.65
CA PRO A 161 6.79 2.09 2.72
C PRO A 161 6.76 1.18 3.95
N HIS A 162 6.98 -0.13 3.78
CA HIS A 162 7.14 -1.06 4.91
C HIS A 162 8.33 -0.66 5.80
N VAL A 163 9.49 -0.45 5.17
CA VAL A 163 10.71 -0.03 5.87
C VAL A 163 10.55 1.35 6.51
N TYR A 164 9.97 2.30 5.76
CA TYR A 164 9.73 3.66 6.24
C TYR A 164 8.81 3.71 7.44
N THR A 165 7.72 2.94 7.42
CA THR A 165 6.78 2.92 8.56
C THR A 165 7.42 2.30 9.79
N GLY A 166 8.30 1.31 9.60
CA GLY A 166 9.04 0.70 10.69
C GLY A 166 8.15 -0.12 11.63
N GLY A 167 8.68 -0.53 12.78
CA GLY A 167 7.92 -1.25 13.80
C GLY A 167 7.31 -2.54 13.26
N ASP A 168 6.02 -2.77 13.51
CA ASP A 168 5.30 -3.94 13.02
C ASP A 168 5.27 -4.01 11.49
N MET A 169 5.14 -2.87 10.79
CA MET A 169 5.14 -2.81 9.32
C MET A 169 6.46 -3.22 8.68
N LEU A 170 7.59 -3.16 9.40
CA LEU A 170 8.90 -3.53 8.85
C LEU A 170 9.05 -5.04 8.65
N VAL A 171 8.46 -5.83 9.57
CA VAL A 171 8.69 -7.27 9.61
C VAL A 171 7.51 -7.97 8.95
N THR A 172 7.78 -8.74 7.89
CA THR A 172 6.76 -9.40 7.07
C THR A 172 5.70 -10.14 7.89
N THR A 173 6.12 -10.90 8.91
CA THR A 173 5.23 -11.71 9.75
C THR A 173 4.38 -10.91 10.74
N THR A 174 4.69 -9.63 10.95
CA THR A 174 3.94 -8.75 11.86
C THR A 174 3.28 -7.58 11.15
N ALA A 175 3.50 -7.39 9.85
CA ALA A 175 3.05 -6.21 9.14
C ALA A 175 1.54 -6.00 9.19
N THR A 176 0.76 -7.10 9.20
CA THR A 176 -0.69 -7.07 9.34
C THR A 176 -1.19 -6.68 10.74
N ASN A 177 -0.32 -6.53 11.75
CA ASN A 177 -0.71 -5.92 13.03
C ASN A 177 -1.04 -4.43 12.87
N ASP A 178 -0.46 -3.76 11.88
CA ASP A 178 -0.74 -2.36 11.55
C ASP A 178 -1.84 -2.26 10.49
N PRO A 179 -3.00 -1.64 10.80
CA PRO A 179 -4.07 -1.45 9.83
C PRO A 179 -3.68 -0.69 8.56
N LEU A 180 -2.56 0.04 8.55
CA LEU A 180 -2.01 0.69 7.36
C LEU A 180 -1.62 -0.30 6.25
N PHE A 181 -1.27 -1.54 6.61
CA PHE A 181 -0.91 -2.62 5.69
C PHE A 181 -1.93 -2.75 4.55
N TRP A 182 -3.22 -2.75 4.90
CA TRP A 182 -4.31 -2.97 3.96
C TRP A 182 -4.41 -1.84 2.93
N ASN A 183 -4.24 -0.60 3.38
CA ASN A 183 -4.26 0.56 2.49
C ASN A 183 -3.01 0.59 1.60
N HIS A 184 -1.86 0.17 2.14
CA HIS A 184 -0.62 0.06 1.37
C HIS A 184 -0.75 -0.99 0.26
N HIS A 185 -1.21 -2.21 0.56
CA HIS A 185 -1.39 -3.25 -0.46
C HIS A 185 -2.52 -2.94 -1.45
N SER A 186 -3.55 -2.18 -1.04
CA SER A 186 -4.54 -1.61 -1.96
C SER A 186 -3.90 -0.63 -2.96
N MET A 187 -2.89 0.15 -2.55
CA MET A 187 -2.10 0.97 -3.47
C MET A 187 -1.26 0.14 -4.43
N ILE A 188 -0.63 -0.94 -3.97
CA ILE A 188 0.15 -1.83 -4.83
C ILE A 188 -0.74 -2.50 -5.89
N ASP A 189 -1.92 -2.97 -5.50
CA ASP A 189 -2.90 -3.51 -6.44
C ASP A 189 -3.44 -2.43 -7.40
N CYS A 190 -3.62 -1.19 -6.94
CA CYS A 190 -3.97 -0.05 -7.80
C CYS A 190 -2.90 0.26 -8.86
N ILE A 191 -1.61 0.19 -8.50
CA ILE A 191 -0.49 0.37 -9.45
C ILE A 191 -0.51 -0.77 -10.47
N TRP A 192 -0.66 -2.01 -10.01
CA TRP A 192 -0.74 -3.17 -10.88
C TRP A 192 -1.92 -3.09 -11.84
N GLU A 193 -3.11 -2.72 -11.36
CA GLU A 193 -4.29 -2.61 -12.20
C GLU A 193 -4.15 -1.49 -13.24
N GLN A 194 -3.58 -0.33 -12.89
CA GLN A 194 -3.28 0.72 -13.86
C GLN A 194 -2.34 0.22 -14.97
N TRP A 195 -1.31 -0.55 -14.61
CA TRP A 195 -0.43 -1.18 -15.59
C TRP A 195 -1.19 -2.16 -16.48
N ARG A 196 -1.99 -3.07 -15.90
CA ARG A 196 -2.83 -4.02 -16.66
C ARG A 196 -3.75 -3.30 -17.64
N LEU A 197 -4.41 -2.23 -17.19
CA LEU A 197 -5.31 -1.41 -18.01
C LEU A 197 -4.60 -0.74 -19.19
N GLY A 198 -3.38 -0.24 -18.98
CA GLY A 198 -2.62 0.49 -19.99
C GLY A 198 -1.74 -0.36 -20.91
N LYS A 199 -1.34 -1.56 -20.48
CA LYS A 199 -0.30 -2.37 -21.15
C LYS A 199 -0.77 -3.71 -21.68
N GLN A 200 -1.91 -4.20 -21.22
CA GLN A 200 -2.42 -5.52 -21.59
C GLN A 200 -3.83 -5.41 -22.19
N SER A 201 -4.08 -6.24 -23.20
CA SER A 201 -5.44 -6.61 -23.61
C SER A 201 -6.16 -7.37 -22.50
N ARG A 202 -7.49 -7.43 -22.57
CA ARG A 202 -8.27 -8.21 -21.59
C ARG A 202 -7.90 -9.70 -21.54
N SER A 203 -7.43 -10.28 -22.65
CA SER A 203 -6.99 -11.69 -22.68
C SER A 203 -5.63 -11.88 -22.00
N GLU A 204 -4.67 -11.00 -22.28
CA GLU A 204 -3.34 -11.05 -21.65
C GLU A 204 -3.43 -10.88 -20.14
N ARG A 205 -4.35 -10.04 -19.68
CA ARG A 205 -4.67 -9.82 -18.26
C ARG A 205 -5.03 -11.09 -17.50
N GLU A 206 -5.54 -12.13 -18.15
CA GLU A 206 -5.97 -13.40 -17.55
C GLU A 206 -4.90 -14.50 -17.67
N THR A 207 -3.89 -14.31 -18.52
CA THR A 207 -3.04 -15.42 -19.01
C THR A 207 -1.54 -15.17 -18.95
N VAL A 208 -1.11 -13.89 -18.94
CA VAL A 208 0.30 -13.53 -18.86
C VAL A 208 0.77 -13.66 -17.42
N TYR A 209 1.66 -14.62 -17.20
CA TYR A 209 2.30 -14.94 -15.93
C TYR A 209 3.68 -15.53 -16.25
N PRO A 210 4.74 -15.28 -15.45
CA PRO A 210 6.06 -15.84 -15.71
C PRO A 210 6.03 -17.36 -15.89
N GLN A 211 6.96 -17.89 -16.69
CA GLN A 211 7.13 -19.33 -16.85
C GLN A 211 7.61 -19.93 -15.52
N ASP A 212 7.12 -21.11 -15.20
CA ASP A 212 7.51 -21.82 -13.98
C ASP A 212 8.98 -22.26 -14.11
N ASP A 213 9.85 -21.73 -13.26
CA ASP A 213 11.26 -22.06 -13.23
C ASP A 213 11.73 -22.20 -11.76
N PRO A 214 12.11 -23.43 -11.32
CA PRO A 214 12.53 -23.69 -9.95
C PRO A 214 13.86 -23.02 -9.56
N THR A 215 14.63 -22.54 -10.54
CA THR A 215 15.82 -21.72 -10.27
C THR A 215 15.46 -20.27 -9.98
N CYS A 216 14.30 -19.80 -10.45
CA CYS A 216 13.87 -18.42 -10.31
C CYS A 216 12.91 -18.18 -9.15
N SER A 217 12.12 -19.19 -8.74
CA SER A 217 11.23 -19.09 -7.58
C SER A 217 10.84 -20.47 -7.05
N SER A 218 10.33 -20.52 -5.82
CA SER A 218 9.79 -21.77 -5.27
C SER A 218 8.53 -22.22 -6.01
N PRO A 219 8.17 -23.53 -6.01
CA PRO A 219 6.94 -24.02 -6.62
C PRO A 219 5.66 -23.36 -6.10
N ASN A 220 5.70 -22.71 -4.94
CA ASN A 220 4.56 -21.96 -4.42
C ASN A 220 4.18 -20.75 -5.28
N HIS A 221 5.09 -20.27 -6.13
CA HIS A 221 4.82 -19.22 -7.09
C HIS A 221 4.43 -19.73 -8.47
N PHE A 222 4.40 -21.04 -8.69
CA PHE A 222 4.08 -21.59 -10.00
C PHE A 222 2.63 -21.31 -10.36
N ARG A 223 2.38 -21.08 -11.64
CA ARG A 223 1.10 -20.60 -12.18
C ARG A 223 -0.11 -21.39 -11.67
N ASN A 224 -0.01 -22.71 -11.73
CA ASN A 224 -1.09 -23.64 -11.39
C ASN A 224 -0.98 -24.20 -9.96
N ASN A 225 -0.03 -23.72 -9.16
CA ASN A 225 0.05 -24.11 -7.76
C ASN A 225 -1.05 -23.41 -6.96
N THR A 226 -1.55 -24.08 -5.91
CA THR A 226 -2.55 -23.49 -5.00
C THR A 226 -2.04 -22.18 -4.43
N MET A 227 -2.87 -21.15 -4.47
CA MET A 227 -2.63 -19.86 -3.84
C MET A 227 -2.87 -20.01 -2.33
N ALA A 228 -2.00 -20.73 -1.64
CA ALA A 228 -2.21 -21.11 -0.24
C ALA A 228 -2.36 -19.86 0.66
N PRO A 229 -3.36 -19.82 1.56
CA PRO A 229 -4.28 -20.90 1.94
C PRO A 229 -5.64 -20.87 1.21
N PHE A 230 -5.77 -20.13 0.11
CA PHE A 230 -7.04 -19.80 -0.54
C PHE A 230 -7.61 -20.88 -1.47
N PHE A 231 -7.47 -22.16 -1.11
CA PHE A 231 -8.05 -23.27 -1.86
C PHE A 231 -9.56 -23.04 -2.14
N PRO A 232 -10.06 -23.32 -3.36
CA PRO A 232 -9.40 -24.01 -4.47
C PRO A 232 -8.60 -23.12 -5.45
N LEU A 233 -8.37 -21.84 -5.13
CA LEU A 233 -7.71 -20.91 -6.03
C LEU A 233 -6.25 -21.33 -6.29
N VAL A 234 -5.81 -21.18 -7.55
CA VAL A 234 -4.41 -21.23 -7.96
C VAL A 234 -3.89 -19.82 -8.22
N ASN A 235 -2.56 -19.64 -8.28
CA ASN A 235 -1.95 -18.32 -8.47
C ASN A 235 -2.49 -17.57 -9.71
N LEU A 236 -2.73 -18.31 -10.80
CA LEU A 236 -3.30 -17.76 -12.03
C LEU A 236 -4.70 -17.14 -11.81
N ASP A 237 -5.53 -17.68 -10.91
CA ASP A 237 -6.89 -17.17 -10.69
C ASP A 237 -6.89 -15.74 -10.13
N GLY A 238 -5.83 -15.34 -9.42
CA GLY A 238 -5.69 -13.97 -8.93
C GLY A 238 -5.45 -12.94 -10.05
N LEU A 239 -5.19 -13.39 -11.28
CA LEU A 239 -5.16 -12.53 -12.45
C LEU A 239 -6.56 -12.17 -12.97
N SER A 240 -7.65 -12.72 -12.44
CA SER A 240 -8.93 -12.57 -13.13
C SER A 240 -9.39 -11.12 -13.28
N ASN A 241 -9.91 -10.73 -14.45
CA ASN A 241 -10.60 -9.45 -14.63
C ASN A 241 -11.87 -9.39 -13.76
N GLN A 242 -12.41 -10.52 -13.31
CA GLN A 242 -13.61 -10.54 -12.47
C GLN A 242 -13.45 -9.77 -11.15
N TYR A 243 -12.21 -9.63 -10.63
CA TYR A 243 -11.97 -8.77 -9.47
C TYR A 243 -12.39 -7.32 -9.76
N THR A 244 -11.97 -6.79 -10.91
CA THR A 244 -12.20 -5.39 -11.27
C THR A 244 -13.46 -5.14 -12.09
N ASP A 245 -14.04 -6.18 -12.69
CA ASP A 245 -15.35 -6.11 -13.33
C ASP A 245 -16.50 -6.13 -12.32
N ASN A 246 -16.36 -6.91 -11.23
CA ASN A 246 -17.51 -7.25 -10.37
C ASN A 246 -17.37 -6.80 -8.91
N LEU A 247 -16.16 -6.56 -8.39
CA LEU A 247 -15.95 -6.37 -6.96
C LEU A 247 -15.53 -4.96 -6.58
N TYR A 248 -14.56 -4.40 -7.30
CA TYR A 248 -14.02 -3.07 -7.01
C TYR A 248 -13.43 -2.39 -8.25
N GLN A 249 -13.29 -1.08 -8.16
CA GLN A 249 -12.51 -0.28 -9.10
C GLN A 249 -11.75 0.78 -8.31
N TYR A 250 -10.59 1.21 -8.82
CA TYR A 250 -9.80 2.25 -8.16
C TYR A 250 -10.20 3.64 -8.66
N ALA A 251 -10.39 4.56 -7.72
CA ALA A 251 -10.41 5.97 -8.04
C ALA A 251 -9.03 6.38 -8.58
N PRO A 252 -8.96 7.28 -9.58
CA PRO A 252 -7.69 7.75 -10.12
C PRO A 252 -6.84 8.40 -9.02
N ARG A 253 -5.52 8.35 -9.20
CA ARG A 253 -4.59 9.05 -8.30
C ARG A 253 -4.88 10.55 -8.32
N PRO A 254 -4.81 11.26 -7.17
CA PRO A 254 -5.09 12.69 -7.11
C PRO A 254 -4.16 13.52 -8.00
N THR A 255 -4.74 14.44 -8.78
CA THR A 255 -3.99 15.39 -9.62
C THR A 255 -4.52 16.80 -9.44
N CYS A 256 -3.71 17.80 -9.78
CA CYS A 256 -4.13 19.20 -9.76
C CYS A 256 -3.41 19.99 -10.84
N THR A 257 -3.88 21.22 -11.09
CA THR A 257 -3.28 22.12 -12.07
C THR A 257 -3.21 23.54 -11.50
N ARG A 258 -2.44 24.43 -12.14
CA ARG A 258 -2.45 25.87 -11.76
C ARG A 258 -3.83 26.52 -11.89
N ALA A 259 -4.68 26.00 -12.79
CA ALA A 259 -6.04 26.46 -12.98
C ALA A 259 -7.04 25.85 -11.97
N ASN A 260 -6.71 24.71 -11.35
CA ASN A 260 -7.55 24.03 -10.38
C ASN A 260 -6.73 23.58 -9.15
N LEU A 261 -6.50 24.51 -8.23
CA LEU A 261 -5.75 24.26 -6.99
C LEU A 261 -6.49 23.34 -6.00
N ASN A 262 -7.80 23.16 -6.17
CA ASN A 262 -8.60 22.22 -5.38
C ASN A 262 -8.72 20.83 -6.05
N GLY A 263 -8.01 20.60 -7.15
CA GLY A 263 -8.10 19.38 -7.97
C GLY A 263 -7.76 18.08 -7.23
N CYS A 264 -6.98 18.16 -6.14
CA CYS A 264 -6.60 16.97 -5.36
C CYS A 264 -7.78 16.27 -4.68
N GLY A 265 -8.97 16.89 -4.61
CA GLY A 265 -10.21 16.19 -4.25
C GLY A 265 -10.27 15.66 -2.81
N SER A 266 -9.38 16.11 -1.93
CA SER A 266 -9.31 15.64 -0.53
C SER A 266 -8.95 16.79 0.40
N LYS A 267 -9.64 16.86 1.55
CA LYS A 267 -9.32 17.83 2.61
C LYS A 267 -7.93 17.61 3.23
N TYR A 268 -7.33 16.43 3.02
CA TYR A 268 -6.02 16.03 3.52
C TYR A 268 -4.89 16.25 2.52
N LEU A 269 -5.20 16.72 1.30
CA LEU A 269 -4.21 16.98 0.26
C LEU A 269 -4.22 18.46 -0.10
N PHE A 270 -3.12 18.95 -0.66
CA PHE A 270 -3.03 20.27 -1.28
C PHE A 270 -2.33 20.18 -2.64
N CYS A 271 -2.57 21.17 -3.50
CA CYS A 271 -1.88 21.29 -4.77
C CYS A 271 -0.55 22.03 -4.58
N ASP A 272 0.56 21.31 -4.70
CA ASP A 272 1.91 21.86 -4.74
C ASP A 272 2.18 22.46 -6.12
N ILE A 273 2.41 23.78 -6.14
CA ILE A 273 2.83 24.55 -7.32
C ILE A 273 4.23 25.16 -7.15
N SER A 274 4.90 24.85 -6.04
CA SER A 274 6.17 25.47 -5.63
C SER A 274 7.38 24.71 -6.19
N HIS A 275 7.20 23.44 -6.57
CA HIS A 275 8.28 22.55 -7.03
C HIS A 275 8.17 22.17 -8.52
N GLY A 276 7.70 23.10 -9.36
CA GLY A 276 7.63 22.92 -10.82
C GLY A 276 6.24 22.57 -11.33
N THR A 277 6.09 21.41 -11.98
CA THR A 277 4.80 20.94 -12.49
C THR A 277 3.83 20.71 -11.33
N PRO A 278 2.59 21.24 -11.39
CA PRO A 278 1.61 21.05 -10.33
C PRO A 278 1.40 19.57 -9.99
N ARG A 279 1.43 19.26 -8.70
CA ARG A 279 1.21 17.90 -8.18
C ARG A 279 0.45 17.95 -6.87
N CYS A 280 -0.27 16.88 -6.55
CA CYS A 280 -0.87 16.75 -5.23
C CYS A 280 0.17 16.28 -4.21
N ALA A 281 0.09 16.81 -3.01
CA ALA A 281 0.91 16.44 -1.86
C ALA A 281 0.03 16.28 -0.61
N ALA A 282 0.47 15.47 0.34
CA ALA A 282 -0.20 15.34 1.63
C ALA A 282 -0.12 16.66 2.41
N LYS A 283 -1.17 17.05 3.12
CA LYS A 283 -1.07 18.20 4.03
C LYS A 283 -0.13 17.87 5.18
N ILE A 284 0.34 18.93 5.83
CA ILE A 284 1.29 18.85 6.92
C ILE A 284 0.54 19.03 8.25
N VAL A 285 0.92 18.27 9.27
CA VAL A 285 0.42 18.44 10.63
C VAL A 285 0.81 19.82 11.18
N LEU A 286 0.06 20.31 12.17
CA LEU A 286 0.44 21.57 12.82
C LEU A 286 1.84 21.49 13.42
N GLY A 287 2.66 22.52 13.15
CA GLY A 287 4.04 22.59 13.64
C GLY A 287 5.05 21.78 12.82
N GLY A 288 4.61 21.05 11.78
CA GLY A 288 5.49 20.32 10.87
C GLY A 288 6.27 21.21 9.91
N ASN A 289 7.28 20.65 9.24
CA ASN A 289 8.15 21.37 8.32
C ASN A 289 7.48 21.68 6.97
N CYS A 290 7.02 22.92 6.81
CA CYS A 290 6.45 23.43 5.56
C CYS A 290 7.48 24.14 4.65
N GLY A 291 8.79 23.97 4.89
CA GLY A 291 9.85 24.62 4.11
C GLY A 291 9.77 24.27 2.61
N GLY A 292 10.18 25.20 1.74
CA GLY A 292 10.15 24.98 0.28
C GLY A 292 8.79 25.21 -0.40
N TYR A 293 7.69 25.32 0.35
CA TYR A 293 6.39 25.68 -0.23
C TYR A 293 6.08 27.18 -0.16
N THR A 294 5.50 27.69 -1.24
CA THR A 294 4.99 29.06 -1.38
C THR A 294 3.46 29.01 -1.35
N ASN A 295 2.82 29.79 -0.45
CA ASN A 295 1.39 29.74 -0.03
C ASN A 295 1.04 28.79 1.14
N SER A 296 1.57 29.09 2.32
CA SER A 296 1.34 28.34 3.58
C SER A 296 -0.12 28.17 4.03
N ARG A 297 -1.07 28.96 3.52
CA ARG A 297 -2.48 28.97 3.98
C ARG A 297 -3.28 27.72 3.61
N SER A 298 -2.86 26.95 2.60
CA SER A 298 -3.51 25.71 2.15
C SER A 298 -2.83 24.43 2.63
N ILE A 299 -1.69 24.55 3.32
CA ILE A 299 -0.74 23.46 3.55
C ILE A 299 -0.94 22.79 4.92
N SER A 300 -1.32 23.55 5.95
CA SER A 300 -1.61 22.98 7.27
C SER A 300 -3.05 22.44 7.37
N SER A 301 -3.20 21.32 8.09
CA SER A 301 -4.52 20.67 8.33
C SER A 301 -5.43 21.46 9.28
N PHE A 302 -4.89 22.36 10.09
CA PHE A 302 -5.68 23.09 11.08
C PHE A 302 -5.31 24.57 11.09
N ARG A 303 -6.34 25.43 11.10
CA ARG A 303 -6.22 26.84 11.45
C ARG A 303 -6.31 26.94 12.97
N THR A 304 -5.29 27.48 13.64
CA THR A 304 -5.57 28.25 14.86
C THR A 304 -6.09 29.61 14.42
N ALA A 305 -7.40 29.81 14.49
CA ALA A 305 -7.96 31.16 14.56
C ALA A 305 -7.57 31.75 15.92
N LYS A 306 -6.40 32.40 15.98
CA LYS A 306 -6.08 33.37 17.04
C LYS A 306 -5.47 34.59 16.36
N THR A 307 -6.31 35.55 16.03
CA THR A 307 -5.89 36.95 15.95
C THR A 307 -5.88 37.46 17.39
N GLY A 308 -4.69 37.69 17.93
CA GLY A 308 -4.53 38.46 19.18
C GLY A 308 -4.81 39.94 18.92
N ASN A 309 -5.30 40.61 19.95
CA ASN A 309 -5.77 42.01 19.99
C ASN A 309 -4.92 43.01 19.19
#